data_AF-A0A3Q4AJJ9-F1
#
_entry.id   AF-A0A3Q4AJJ9-F1
#
_cell.length_a   1.000
_cell.length_b   1.000
_cell.length_c   1.000
_cell.angle_alpha   90.00
_cell.angle_beta   90.00
_cell.angle_gamma   90.00
#
_symmetry.space_group_name_H-M   'P 1'
#
loop_
_entity.id
_entity.type
_entity.pdbx_description
1 polymer ?
#
loop_
_entity_poly.entity_id
_entity_poly.type
_entity_poly.pdbx_seq_one_letter_code
_entity_poly.pdbx_strand_id
1 'polypeptide(L)'
;MVREKTLKEESQDLNIKIKELEELQQCLIQCQLENESLKDSNAQLSKISENFEQCKKDLTDLEHQLEAAKNDCLQKEKSLDELENHLQQSRKELSEQEKTLTAQLNSKKEDQTRLMKQLEDEKAAHEKKMQNTVTDMEAKLKSQETKLEKFKQKAKDMHEKMAQKSSEGLSSAVTDLQANHKQELEKLLNQGQNSSHSETEMKVECSSIQPTGSTMENHSPMEDMDSDSIKSLQSSLSQLKNEKEKIHKDFTRLQKDMRLLRKEHEQDLEYMKKELMEENEKQLKLELEDIQMKHNSAIKQLMREFNTQQAMKETELDSAVKEAIEKAQIVETELISNHREEISQLRKLIAQKEEDLHRMVEKYEQVIQAQLAKKTTLLSEARLKEQGFKERVSVRGRMLKWLFLLDSTDPGFDSTDVLSEATEMEYLRKVLFEYMMGRETKTMAKVITSMLKFPPDQAQKVLEKEDSKMTVSFIFTC
;
A
#
# COMPACT_ATOMS: atom_id res chain seq x y z
N MET A 1 -16.00 105.64 -93.28
CA MET A 1 -17.00 104.69 -93.81
C MET A 1 -16.43 103.37 -94.35
N VAL A 2 -15.79 103.28 -95.54
CA VAL A 2 -15.37 101.94 -96.08
C VAL A 2 -14.27 101.29 -95.23
N ARG A 3 -13.07 101.88 -95.14
CA ARG A 3 -11.95 101.39 -94.30
C ARG A 3 -12.32 101.10 -92.84
N GLU A 4 -13.30 101.85 -92.34
CA GLU A 4 -13.80 101.82 -90.97
C GLU A 4 -14.74 100.62 -90.70
N LYS A 5 -15.37 100.06 -91.74
CA LYS A 5 -16.01 98.73 -91.67
C LYS A 5 -14.96 97.64 -91.69
N THR A 6 -14.00 97.69 -92.62
CA THR A 6 -12.93 96.69 -92.75
C THR A 6 -12.15 96.51 -91.45
N LEU A 7 -11.69 97.60 -90.82
CA LEU A 7 -11.03 97.57 -89.51
C LEU A 7 -11.90 96.99 -88.38
N LYS A 8 -13.22 97.09 -88.50
CA LYS A 8 -14.18 96.57 -87.50
C LYS A 8 -14.46 95.08 -87.71
N GLU A 9 -14.53 94.64 -88.96
CA GLU A 9 -14.60 93.23 -89.36
C GLU A 9 -13.29 92.50 -88.99
N GLU A 10 -12.13 93.07 -89.29
CA GLU A 10 -10.80 92.59 -88.86
C GLU A 10 -10.70 92.53 -87.32
N SER A 11 -11.19 93.54 -86.60
CA SER A 11 -11.22 93.54 -85.14
C SER A 11 -12.16 92.47 -84.56
N GLN A 12 -13.27 92.14 -85.23
CA GLN A 12 -14.17 91.05 -84.81
C GLN A 12 -13.56 89.67 -85.09
N ASP A 13 -12.95 89.47 -86.25
CA ASP A 13 -12.21 88.25 -86.61
C ASP A 13 -11.04 87.98 -85.64
N LEU A 14 -10.28 89.02 -85.27
CA LEU A 14 -9.22 88.90 -84.27
C LEU A 14 -9.77 88.52 -82.88
N ASN A 15 -10.91 89.07 -82.47
CA ASN A 15 -11.56 88.70 -81.21
C ASN A 15 -12.12 87.28 -81.21
N ILE A 16 -12.54 86.74 -82.35
CA ILE A 16 -12.94 85.33 -82.49
C ILE A 16 -11.71 84.44 -82.31
N LYS A 17 -10.62 84.73 -83.04
CA LYS A 17 -9.36 83.98 -82.94
C LYS A 17 -8.70 84.02 -81.57
N ILE A 18 -8.84 85.13 -80.83
CA ILE A 18 -8.41 85.20 -79.42
C ILE A 18 -9.20 84.22 -78.56
N LYS A 19 -10.53 84.15 -78.70
CA LYS A 19 -11.35 83.17 -77.97
C LYS A 19 -11.05 81.73 -78.36
N GLU A 20 -10.86 81.45 -79.64
CA GLU A 20 -10.44 80.13 -80.12
C GLU A 20 -9.10 79.72 -79.50
N LEU A 21 -8.15 80.65 -79.34
CA LEU A 21 -6.87 80.41 -78.66
C LEU A 21 -7.02 80.25 -77.14
N GLU A 22 -7.90 81.02 -76.48
CA GLU A 22 -8.21 80.87 -75.05
C GLU A 22 -8.87 79.51 -74.77
N GLU A 23 -9.84 79.09 -75.59
CA GLU A 23 -10.50 77.78 -75.53
C GLU A 23 -9.50 76.64 -75.80
N LEU A 24 -8.63 76.76 -76.81
CA LEU A 24 -7.57 75.78 -77.07
C LEU A 24 -6.54 75.71 -75.93
N GLN A 25 -6.18 76.84 -75.31
CA GLN A 25 -5.29 76.87 -74.14
C GLN A 25 -5.96 76.22 -72.93
N GLN A 26 -7.25 76.45 -72.70
CA GLN A 26 -7.99 75.82 -71.60
C GLN A 26 -8.15 74.31 -71.81
N CYS A 27 -8.43 73.86 -73.04
CA CYS A 27 -8.41 72.44 -73.41
C CYS A 27 -7.03 71.81 -73.22
N LEU A 28 -5.95 72.50 -73.59
CA LEU A 28 -4.58 72.01 -73.38
C LEU A 28 -4.25 71.81 -71.88
N ILE A 29 -4.64 72.76 -71.04
CA ILE A 29 -4.47 72.66 -69.57
C ILE A 29 -5.29 71.49 -69.01
N GLN A 30 -6.54 71.32 -69.46
CA GLN A 30 -7.40 70.20 -69.05
C GLN A 30 -6.76 68.84 -69.42
N CYS A 31 -6.30 68.67 -70.67
CA CYS A 31 -5.63 67.45 -71.10
C CYS A 31 -4.29 67.20 -70.40
N GLN A 32 -3.59 68.25 -69.92
CA GLN A 32 -2.39 68.09 -69.10
C GLN A 32 -2.71 67.54 -67.71
N LEU A 33 -3.73 68.10 -67.03
CA LEU A 33 -4.20 67.62 -65.72
C LEU A 33 -4.75 66.19 -65.78
N GLU A 34 -5.48 65.85 -66.85
CA GLU A 34 -5.97 64.50 -67.09
C GLU A 34 -4.82 63.50 -67.34
N ASN A 35 -3.76 63.90 -68.04
CA ASN A 35 -2.58 63.09 -68.27
C ASN A 35 -1.79 62.84 -66.96
N GLU A 36 -1.72 63.81 -66.06
CA GLU A 36 -1.15 63.60 -64.71
C GLU A 36 -2.01 62.64 -63.87
N SER A 37 -3.33 62.84 -63.84
CA SER A 37 -4.27 61.91 -63.18
C SER A 37 -4.19 60.47 -63.73
N LEU A 38 -4.01 60.32 -65.04
CA LEU A 38 -3.80 59.01 -65.68
C LEU A 38 -2.46 58.37 -65.31
N LYS A 39 -1.37 59.14 -65.14
CA LYS A 39 -0.09 58.61 -64.65
C LYS A 39 -0.21 58.09 -63.22
N ASP A 40 -0.84 58.86 -62.33
CA ASP A 40 -1.07 58.44 -60.94
C ASP A 40 -1.97 57.19 -60.86
N SER A 41 -3.01 57.14 -61.69
CA SER A 41 -3.89 55.97 -61.81
C SER A 41 -3.15 54.74 -62.33
N ASN A 42 -2.28 54.91 -63.33
CA ASN A 42 -1.47 53.82 -63.88
C ASN A 42 -0.41 53.32 -62.88
N ALA A 43 0.22 54.22 -62.11
CA ALA A 43 1.16 53.84 -61.05
C ALA A 43 0.46 53.07 -59.91
N GLN A 44 -0.77 53.44 -59.56
CA GLN A 44 -1.61 52.66 -58.64
C GLN A 44 -1.95 51.28 -59.21
N LEU A 45 -2.29 51.19 -60.50
CA LEU A 45 -2.59 49.93 -61.19
C LEU A 45 -1.38 48.99 -61.21
N SER A 46 -0.18 49.48 -61.54
CA SER A 46 1.06 48.70 -61.44
C SER A 46 1.27 48.13 -60.03
N LYS A 47 1.13 48.95 -58.99
CA LYS A 47 1.28 48.52 -57.60
C LYS A 47 0.23 47.50 -57.15
N ILE A 48 -1.01 47.62 -57.65
CA ILE A 48 -2.07 46.62 -57.41
C ILE A 48 -1.72 45.30 -58.11
N SER A 49 -1.16 45.34 -59.32
CA SER A 49 -0.70 44.16 -60.05
C SER A 49 0.44 43.43 -59.34
N GLU A 50 1.43 44.17 -58.82
CA GLU A 50 2.53 43.64 -58.00
C GLU A 50 2.00 42.96 -56.71
N ASN A 51 1.09 43.62 -56.00
CA ASN A 51 0.45 43.05 -54.81
C ASN A 51 -0.38 41.79 -55.13
N PHE A 52 -1.04 41.75 -56.30
CA PHE A 52 -1.83 40.60 -56.74
C PHE A 52 -0.94 39.39 -57.05
N GLU A 53 0.13 39.57 -57.82
CA GLU A 53 1.09 38.49 -58.10
C GLU A 53 1.90 38.07 -56.87
N GLN A 54 2.01 38.91 -55.83
CA GLN A 54 2.54 38.47 -54.53
C GLN A 54 1.52 37.62 -53.76
N CYS A 55 0.30 38.12 -53.57
CA CYS A 55 -0.80 37.39 -52.92
C CYS A 55 -1.05 35.99 -53.53
N LYS A 56 -0.90 35.89 -54.86
CA LYS A 56 -0.97 34.64 -55.62
C LYS A 56 0.15 33.64 -55.29
N LYS A 57 1.38 34.09 -55.02
CA LYS A 57 2.47 33.24 -54.53
C LYS A 57 2.22 32.80 -53.09
N ASP A 58 1.84 33.76 -52.24
CA ASP A 58 1.53 33.51 -50.83
C ASP A 58 0.43 32.43 -50.71
N LEU A 59 -0.56 32.47 -51.61
CA LEU A 59 -1.61 31.46 -51.72
C LEU A 59 -1.07 30.09 -52.17
N THR A 60 -0.21 29.99 -53.18
CA THR A 60 0.40 28.70 -53.58
C THR A 60 1.33 28.11 -52.52
N ASP A 61 2.03 28.96 -51.76
CA ASP A 61 2.88 28.54 -50.65
C ASP A 61 2.04 28.03 -49.47
N LEU A 62 0.87 28.63 -49.22
CA LEU A 62 -0.12 28.14 -48.25
C LEU A 62 -0.78 26.83 -48.69
N GLU A 63 -1.10 26.66 -49.98
CA GLU A 63 -1.62 25.40 -50.53
C GLU A 63 -0.60 24.25 -50.36
N HIS A 64 0.69 24.51 -50.63
CA HIS A 64 1.74 23.52 -50.40
C HIS A 64 1.92 23.18 -48.91
N GLN A 65 1.86 24.18 -48.01
CA GLN A 65 1.92 23.95 -46.56
C GLN A 65 0.71 23.14 -46.05
N LEU A 66 -0.48 23.42 -46.56
CA LEU A 66 -1.70 22.69 -46.23
C LEU A 66 -1.60 21.21 -46.65
N GLU A 67 -1.15 20.93 -47.88
CA GLU A 67 -1.01 19.56 -48.37
C GLU A 67 0.12 18.81 -47.64
N ALA A 68 1.22 19.48 -47.27
CA ALA A 68 2.26 18.88 -46.43
C ALA A 68 1.70 18.49 -45.05
N ALA A 69 1.05 19.42 -44.34
CA ALA A 69 0.46 19.17 -43.03
C ALA A 69 -0.63 18.07 -43.06
N LYS A 70 -1.38 17.98 -44.17
CA LYS A 70 -2.37 16.92 -44.42
C LYS A 70 -1.73 15.54 -44.59
N ASN A 71 -0.61 15.44 -45.29
CA ASN A 71 0.12 14.17 -45.43
C ASN A 71 0.81 13.75 -44.12
N ASP A 72 1.38 14.69 -43.36
CA ASP A 72 1.86 14.46 -41.99
C ASP A 72 0.75 13.93 -41.07
N CYS A 73 -0.47 14.47 -41.19
CA CYS A 73 -1.63 14.01 -40.42
C CYS A 73 -2.01 12.56 -40.80
N LEU A 74 -2.13 12.27 -42.10
CA LEU A 74 -2.43 10.93 -42.62
C LEU A 74 -1.34 9.88 -42.30
N GLN A 75 -0.10 10.30 -42.05
CA GLN A 75 0.95 9.41 -41.55
C GLN A 75 0.81 9.15 -40.05
N LYS A 76 0.54 10.19 -39.25
CA LYS A 76 0.31 10.06 -37.80
C LYS A 76 -0.92 9.21 -37.48
N GLU A 77 -1.99 9.34 -38.28
CA GLU A 77 -3.21 8.54 -38.17
C GLU A 77 -2.92 7.05 -38.32
N LYS A 78 -2.14 6.65 -39.34
CA LYS A 78 -1.73 5.25 -39.55
C LYS A 78 -0.86 4.71 -38.41
N SER A 79 0.10 5.48 -37.91
CA SER A 79 0.91 5.06 -36.78
C SER A 79 0.12 5.02 -35.45
N LEU A 80 -0.99 5.75 -35.35
CA LEU A 80 -1.94 5.65 -34.25
C LEU A 80 -2.78 4.37 -34.37
N ASP A 81 -3.29 4.04 -35.57
CA ASP A 81 -3.96 2.75 -35.84
C ASP A 81 -3.04 1.56 -35.50
N GLU A 82 -1.78 1.61 -35.93
CA GLU A 82 -0.77 0.57 -35.63
C GLU A 82 -0.56 0.41 -34.11
N LEU A 83 -0.48 1.52 -33.38
CA LEU A 83 -0.32 1.54 -31.92
C LEU A 83 -1.57 1.04 -31.19
N GLU A 84 -2.79 1.43 -31.62
CA GLU A 84 -4.03 0.95 -31.04
C GLU A 84 -4.19 -0.56 -31.25
N ASN A 85 -3.85 -1.08 -32.43
CA ASN A 85 -3.86 -2.51 -32.69
C ASN A 85 -2.88 -3.26 -31.76
N HIS A 86 -1.67 -2.73 -31.55
CA HIS A 86 -0.71 -3.30 -30.61
C HIS A 86 -1.24 -3.30 -29.16
N LEU A 87 -1.80 -2.19 -28.69
CA LEU A 87 -2.42 -2.08 -27.36
C LEU A 87 -3.61 -3.05 -27.21
N GLN A 88 -4.43 -3.21 -28.26
CA GLN A 88 -5.55 -4.15 -28.24
C GLN A 88 -5.08 -5.61 -28.23
N GLN A 89 -3.92 -5.93 -28.84
CA GLN A 89 -3.30 -7.25 -28.73
C GLN A 89 -2.78 -7.51 -27.31
N SER A 90 -1.92 -6.65 -26.77
CA SER A 90 -1.36 -6.84 -25.41
C SER A 90 -2.45 -6.89 -24.34
N ARG A 91 -3.58 -6.19 -24.52
CA ARG A 91 -4.76 -6.29 -23.65
C ARG A 91 -5.44 -7.67 -23.70
N LYS A 92 -5.44 -8.36 -24.85
CA LYS A 92 -5.95 -9.75 -24.96
C LYS A 92 -5.00 -10.72 -24.25
N GLU A 93 -3.70 -10.59 -24.50
CA GLU A 93 -2.65 -11.42 -23.89
C GLU A 93 -2.66 -11.32 -22.36
N LEU A 94 -2.76 -10.09 -21.80
CA LEU A 94 -2.93 -9.87 -20.36
C LEU A 94 -4.23 -10.50 -19.81
N SER A 95 -5.34 -10.42 -20.54
CA SER A 95 -6.60 -11.06 -20.13
C SER A 95 -6.52 -12.59 -20.14
N GLU A 96 -5.68 -13.19 -20.98
CA GLU A 96 -5.45 -14.64 -21.00
C GLU A 96 -4.50 -15.09 -19.88
N GLN A 97 -3.49 -14.26 -19.56
CA GLN A 97 -2.66 -14.44 -18.36
C GLN A 97 -3.49 -14.35 -17.07
N GLU A 98 -4.38 -13.36 -16.95
CA GLU A 98 -5.28 -13.20 -15.81
C GLU A 98 -6.18 -14.43 -15.61
N LYS A 99 -6.79 -14.95 -16.69
CA LYS A 99 -7.62 -16.17 -16.66
C LYS A 99 -6.83 -17.40 -16.25
N THR A 100 -5.62 -17.59 -16.78
CA THR A 100 -4.78 -18.76 -16.48
C THR A 100 -4.24 -18.72 -15.04
N LEU A 101 -3.84 -17.55 -14.54
CA LEU A 101 -3.47 -17.36 -13.13
C LEU A 101 -4.66 -17.60 -12.19
N THR A 102 -5.86 -17.12 -12.55
CA THR A 102 -7.09 -17.37 -11.77
C THR A 102 -7.43 -18.86 -11.71
N ALA A 103 -7.29 -19.59 -12.82
CA ALA A 103 -7.50 -21.04 -12.86
C ALA A 103 -6.46 -21.79 -12.00
N GLN A 104 -5.19 -21.41 -12.05
CA GLN A 104 -4.14 -21.99 -11.19
C GLN A 104 -4.38 -21.72 -9.70
N LEU A 105 -4.86 -20.53 -9.33
CA LEU A 105 -5.19 -20.18 -7.95
C LEU A 105 -6.35 -21.03 -7.43
N ASN A 106 -7.41 -21.21 -8.23
CA ASN A 106 -8.54 -22.07 -7.89
C ASN A 106 -8.12 -23.54 -7.72
N SER A 107 -7.35 -24.09 -8.65
CA SER A 107 -6.80 -25.46 -8.55
C SER A 107 -5.96 -25.66 -7.28
N LYS A 108 -5.03 -24.74 -6.97
CA LYS A 108 -4.23 -24.80 -5.73
C LYS A 108 -5.10 -24.74 -4.47
N LYS A 109 -6.19 -23.96 -4.48
CA LYS A 109 -7.14 -23.85 -3.37
C LYS A 109 -7.96 -25.13 -3.19
N GLU A 110 -8.36 -25.79 -4.28
CA GLU A 110 -9.04 -27.09 -4.26
C GLU A 110 -8.11 -28.19 -3.72
N ASP A 111 -6.86 -28.26 -4.19
CA ASP A 111 -5.86 -29.20 -3.68
C ASP A 111 -5.53 -28.96 -2.21
N GLN A 112 -5.37 -27.71 -1.78
CA GLN A 112 -5.18 -27.35 -0.37
C GLN A 112 -6.38 -27.80 0.49
N THR A 113 -7.61 -27.59 0.01
CA THR A 113 -8.84 -28.00 0.70
C THR A 113 -8.92 -29.53 0.81
N ARG A 114 -8.54 -30.25 -0.25
CA ARG A 114 -8.48 -31.71 -0.30
C ARG A 114 -7.44 -32.28 0.68
N LEU A 115 -6.23 -31.72 0.69
CA LEU A 115 -5.15 -32.14 1.58
C LEU A 115 -5.47 -31.85 3.05
N MET A 116 -6.07 -30.68 3.33
CA MET A 116 -6.54 -30.33 4.68
C MET A 116 -7.62 -31.33 5.16
N LYS A 117 -8.56 -31.73 4.29
CA LYS A 117 -9.54 -32.76 4.63
C LYS A 117 -8.89 -34.11 4.92
N GLN A 118 -7.94 -34.56 4.09
CA GLN A 118 -7.23 -35.82 4.32
C GLN A 118 -6.51 -35.85 5.67
N LEU A 119 -5.86 -34.74 6.03
CA LEU A 119 -5.21 -34.59 7.35
C LEU A 119 -6.22 -34.69 8.50
N GLU A 120 -7.42 -34.12 8.34
CA GLU A 120 -8.48 -34.18 9.35
C GLU A 120 -9.10 -35.59 9.48
N ASP A 121 -9.34 -36.26 8.36
CA ASP A 121 -9.81 -37.65 8.30
C ASP A 121 -8.77 -38.60 8.94
N GLU A 122 -7.47 -38.39 8.72
CA GLU A 122 -6.39 -39.16 9.36
C GLU A 122 -6.26 -38.89 10.87
N LYS A 123 -6.35 -37.63 11.31
CA LYS A 123 -6.39 -37.28 12.75
C LYS A 123 -7.53 -38.01 13.45
N ALA A 124 -8.75 -37.92 12.90
CA ALA A 124 -9.93 -38.56 13.47
C ALA A 124 -9.79 -40.09 13.51
N ALA A 125 -9.18 -40.70 12.49
CA ALA A 125 -8.87 -42.13 12.48
C ALA A 125 -7.81 -42.52 13.53
N HIS A 126 -6.80 -41.68 13.76
CA HIS A 126 -5.78 -41.89 14.80
C HIS A 126 -6.34 -41.70 16.21
N GLU A 127 -7.11 -40.64 16.45
CA GLU A 127 -7.77 -40.38 17.73
C GLU A 127 -8.74 -41.52 18.11
N LYS A 128 -9.52 -42.03 17.15
CA LYS A 128 -10.38 -43.20 17.36
C LYS A 128 -9.59 -44.47 17.67
N LYS A 129 -8.42 -44.68 17.04
CA LYS A 129 -7.51 -45.78 17.40
C LYS A 129 -7.00 -45.63 18.85
N MET A 130 -6.62 -44.41 19.26
CA MET A 130 -6.16 -44.13 20.63
C MET A 130 -7.26 -44.32 21.68
N GLN A 131 -8.50 -43.89 21.42
CA GLN A 131 -9.63 -44.17 22.33
C GLN A 131 -9.90 -45.68 22.46
N ASN A 132 -9.80 -46.43 21.37
CA ASN A 132 -9.96 -47.89 21.38
C ASN A 132 -8.85 -48.59 22.17
N THR A 133 -7.58 -48.17 22.07
CA THR A 133 -6.48 -48.77 22.85
C THR A 133 -6.54 -48.39 24.33
N VAL A 134 -6.90 -47.15 24.66
CA VAL A 134 -7.10 -46.72 26.05
C VAL A 134 -8.24 -47.52 26.71
N THR A 135 -9.39 -47.67 26.06
CA THR A 135 -10.53 -48.41 26.62
C THR A 135 -10.27 -49.92 26.78
N ASP A 136 -9.52 -50.54 25.87
CA ASP A 136 -9.04 -51.92 26.01
C ASP A 136 -8.01 -52.07 27.16
N MET A 137 -7.08 -51.11 27.31
CA MET A 137 -6.15 -51.10 28.44
C MET A 137 -6.87 -50.91 29.78
N GLU A 138 -7.85 -50.00 29.87
CA GLU A 138 -8.69 -49.85 31.07
C GLU A 138 -9.46 -51.12 31.42
N ALA A 139 -10.04 -51.80 30.42
CA ALA A 139 -10.77 -53.06 30.63
C ALA A 139 -9.83 -54.17 31.14
N LYS A 140 -8.62 -54.26 30.59
CA LYS A 140 -7.57 -55.17 31.06
C LYS A 140 -7.10 -54.84 32.47
N LEU A 141 -6.95 -53.55 32.81
CA LEU A 141 -6.54 -53.07 34.13
C LEU A 141 -7.62 -53.41 35.18
N LYS A 142 -8.89 -53.09 34.93
CA LYS A 142 -10.05 -53.48 35.76
C LYS A 142 -10.16 -55.01 35.92
N SER A 143 -9.79 -55.78 34.88
CA SER A 143 -9.69 -57.25 34.96
C SER A 143 -8.55 -57.74 35.85
N GLN A 144 -7.43 -57.00 35.97
CA GLN A 144 -6.37 -57.32 36.92
C GLN A 144 -6.72 -56.88 38.35
N GLU A 145 -7.27 -55.68 38.55
CA GLU A 145 -7.73 -55.20 39.87
C GLU A 145 -8.73 -56.17 40.51
N THR A 146 -9.73 -56.62 39.75
CA THR A 146 -10.73 -57.59 40.24
C THR A 146 -10.16 -58.99 40.48
N LYS A 147 -9.03 -59.36 39.86
CA LYS A 147 -8.27 -60.58 40.21
C LYS A 147 -7.44 -60.37 41.48
N LEU A 148 -6.78 -59.22 41.61
CA LEU A 148 -5.98 -58.83 42.77
C LEU A 148 -6.84 -58.79 44.04
N GLU A 149 -8.01 -58.15 44.00
CA GLU A 149 -8.90 -58.06 45.17
C GLU A 149 -9.48 -59.42 45.56
N LYS A 150 -9.78 -60.30 44.59
CA LYS A 150 -10.13 -61.72 44.87
C LYS A 150 -8.98 -62.48 45.53
N PHE A 151 -7.73 -62.26 45.11
CA PHE A 151 -6.56 -62.88 45.70
C PHE A 151 -6.31 -62.37 47.14
N LYS A 152 -6.46 -61.05 47.33
CA LYS A 152 -6.35 -60.34 48.61
C LYS A 152 -7.44 -60.76 49.61
N GLN A 153 -8.69 -60.94 49.15
CA GLN A 153 -9.75 -61.51 49.99
C GLN A 153 -9.45 -62.98 50.34
N LYS A 154 -9.08 -63.81 49.37
CA LYS A 154 -8.69 -65.21 49.65
C LYS A 154 -7.51 -65.33 50.61
N ALA A 155 -6.57 -64.38 50.58
CA ALA A 155 -5.46 -64.29 51.54
C ALA A 155 -5.95 -63.91 52.96
N LYS A 156 -6.88 -62.95 53.09
CA LYS A 156 -7.57 -62.66 54.37
C LYS A 156 -8.29 -63.90 54.91
N ASP A 157 -9.18 -64.51 54.11
CA ASP A 157 -9.96 -65.69 54.50
C ASP A 157 -9.06 -66.84 54.99
N MET A 158 -7.89 -67.01 54.37
CA MET A 158 -6.93 -68.05 54.73
C MET A 158 -6.14 -67.71 56.00
N HIS A 159 -5.76 -66.44 56.18
CA HIS A 159 -5.13 -65.96 57.42
C HIS A 159 -6.10 -66.01 58.60
N GLU A 160 -7.37 -65.69 58.39
CA GLU A 160 -8.44 -65.75 59.40
C GLU A 160 -8.71 -67.20 59.81
N LYS A 161 -8.82 -68.13 58.85
CA LYS A 161 -8.90 -69.58 59.12
C LYS A 161 -7.66 -70.14 59.82
N MET A 162 -6.48 -69.60 59.56
CA MET A 162 -5.25 -69.99 60.26
C MET A 162 -5.27 -69.48 61.70
N ALA A 163 -5.63 -68.21 61.92
CA ALA A 163 -5.77 -67.62 63.26
C ALA A 163 -6.84 -68.33 64.10
N GLN A 164 -8.00 -68.64 63.51
CA GLN A 164 -9.06 -69.42 64.15
C GLN A 164 -8.57 -70.81 64.55
N LYS A 165 -7.90 -71.56 63.64
CA LYS A 165 -7.35 -72.88 63.98
C LYS A 165 -6.27 -72.81 65.07
N SER A 166 -5.47 -71.73 65.11
CA SER A 166 -4.53 -71.50 66.21
C SER A 166 -5.23 -71.21 67.53
N SER A 167 -6.31 -70.42 67.56
CA SER A 167 -7.05 -70.18 68.81
C SER A 167 -7.87 -71.40 69.26
N GLU A 168 -8.45 -72.16 68.34
CA GLU A 168 -9.13 -73.43 68.62
C GLU A 168 -8.16 -74.49 69.15
N GLY A 169 -6.98 -74.63 68.53
CA GLY A 169 -5.93 -75.53 69.00
C GLY A 169 -5.35 -75.15 70.36
N LEU A 170 -5.16 -73.85 70.63
CA LEU A 170 -4.78 -73.36 71.95
C LEU A 170 -5.91 -73.58 72.98
N SER A 171 -7.17 -73.41 72.59
CA SER A 171 -8.33 -73.66 73.46
C SER A 171 -8.43 -75.13 73.86
N SER A 172 -8.31 -76.06 72.89
CA SER A 172 -8.23 -77.51 73.16
C SER A 172 -7.06 -77.84 74.09
N ALA A 173 -5.85 -77.40 73.78
CA ALA A 173 -4.69 -77.66 74.62
C ALA A 173 -4.87 -77.13 76.06
N VAL A 174 -5.53 -75.98 76.24
CA VAL A 174 -5.86 -75.43 77.57
C VAL A 174 -6.93 -76.28 78.27
N THR A 175 -8.00 -76.70 77.59
CA THR A 175 -9.02 -77.58 78.20
C THR A 175 -8.46 -78.95 78.56
N ASP A 176 -7.58 -79.51 77.72
CA ASP A 176 -6.95 -80.81 77.95
C ASP A 176 -5.95 -80.73 79.11
N LEU A 177 -5.18 -79.65 79.22
CA LEU A 177 -4.33 -79.39 80.39
C LEU A 177 -5.13 -79.15 81.67
N GLN A 178 -6.26 -78.43 81.61
CA GLN A 178 -7.15 -78.26 82.77
C GLN A 178 -7.80 -79.58 83.19
N ALA A 179 -8.21 -80.43 82.24
CA ALA A 179 -8.79 -81.74 82.52
C ALA A 179 -7.75 -82.68 83.17
N ASN A 180 -6.53 -82.74 82.60
CA ASN A 180 -5.43 -83.51 83.18
C ASN A 180 -5.06 -83.01 84.58
N HIS A 181 -4.94 -81.69 84.79
CA HIS A 181 -4.61 -81.13 86.10
C HIS A 181 -5.71 -81.37 87.14
N LYS A 182 -6.99 -81.36 86.73
CA LYS A 182 -8.12 -81.79 87.58
C LYS A 182 -8.00 -83.28 87.95
N GLN A 183 -7.67 -84.15 87.00
CA GLN A 183 -7.50 -85.58 87.25
C GLN A 183 -6.28 -85.87 88.15
N GLU A 184 -5.21 -85.08 88.05
CA GLU A 184 -4.04 -85.13 88.94
C GLU A 184 -4.42 -84.75 90.38
N LEU A 185 -5.23 -83.70 90.55
CA LEU A 185 -5.78 -83.30 91.85
C LEU A 185 -6.71 -84.37 92.44
N GLU A 186 -7.57 -85.00 91.64
CA GLU A 186 -8.42 -86.11 92.08
C GLU A 186 -7.62 -87.37 92.44
N LYS A 187 -6.44 -87.61 91.83
CA LYS A 187 -5.50 -88.67 92.26
C LYS A 187 -4.81 -88.33 93.58
N LEU A 188 -4.23 -87.13 93.69
CA LEU A 188 -3.50 -86.69 94.89
C LEU A 188 -4.41 -86.58 96.13
N LEU A 189 -5.70 -86.30 95.94
CA LEU A 189 -6.69 -86.31 97.03
C LEU A 189 -7.01 -87.73 97.56
N ASN A 190 -6.80 -88.78 96.75
CA ASN A 190 -7.23 -90.15 97.06
C ASN A 190 -6.09 -91.11 97.45
N GLN A 191 -4.81 -90.73 97.35
CA GLN A 191 -3.67 -91.56 97.80
C GLN A 191 -3.15 -91.15 99.19
N GLY A 192 -4.08 -91.00 100.14
CA GLY A 192 -3.81 -90.60 101.53
C GLY A 192 -3.67 -91.71 102.56
N GLN A 193 -3.80 -93.00 102.21
CA GLN A 193 -3.73 -94.12 103.16
C GLN A 193 -3.25 -95.45 102.54
N ASN A 194 -2.15 -95.98 103.10
CA ASN A 194 -1.68 -97.38 103.16
C ASN A 194 -1.46 -98.25 101.89
N SER A 195 -0.18 -98.63 101.71
CA SER A 195 0.32 -100.00 101.43
C SER A 195 0.59 -100.51 99.99
N SER A 196 1.89 -100.72 99.73
CA SER A 196 2.53 -101.92 99.15
C SER A 196 2.30 -102.42 97.69
N HIS A 197 3.44 -102.51 96.98
CA HIS A 197 3.93 -103.61 96.12
C HIS A 197 3.69 -103.67 94.58
N SER A 198 4.83 -103.69 93.86
CA SER A 198 5.22 -104.39 92.60
C SER A 198 4.31 -104.49 91.36
N GLU A 199 4.89 -104.04 90.23
CA GLU A 199 5.01 -104.73 88.90
C GLU A 199 3.79 -105.39 88.23
N THR A 200 3.48 -105.00 86.97
CA THR A 200 3.59 -105.89 85.77
C THR A 200 3.31 -105.15 84.43
N GLU A 201 3.42 -105.88 83.30
CA GLU A 201 3.67 -105.44 81.92
C GLU A 201 2.42 -105.14 81.02
N MET A 202 2.65 -105.04 79.69
CA MET A 202 1.71 -105.24 78.55
C MET A 202 0.80 -104.02 78.18
N LYS A 203 0.38 -103.76 76.91
CA LYS A 203 0.65 -104.32 75.54
C LYS A 203 -0.05 -103.45 74.44
N VAL A 204 0.23 -103.69 73.13
CA VAL A 204 -0.77 -103.68 71.98
C VAL A 204 -1.35 -102.29 71.54
N GLU A 205 -1.66 -101.96 70.26
CA GLU A 205 -1.50 -102.61 68.93
C GLU A 205 -1.48 -101.65 67.70
N CYS A 206 -1.46 -102.27 66.51
CA CYS A 206 -1.80 -101.90 65.11
C CYS A 206 -2.96 -100.89 64.87
N SER A 207 -3.42 -100.53 63.65
CA SER A 207 -3.31 -101.03 62.26
C SER A 207 -3.67 -99.87 61.27
N SER A 208 -3.70 -99.93 59.93
CA SER A 208 -3.44 -100.94 58.88
C SER A 208 -2.89 -100.20 57.61
N ILE A 209 -3.07 -100.45 56.30
CA ILE A 209 -3.86 -101.32 55.38
C ILE A 209 -2.89 -101.84 54.28
N GLN A 210 -3.28 -102.82 53.43
CA GLN A 210 -2.48 -103.38 52.32
C GLN A 210 -3.08 -103.13 50.89
N PRO A 211 -3.17 -104.09 49.91
CA PRO A 211 -2.29 -104.07 48.72
C PRO A 211 -3.02 -104.29 47.37
N THR A 212 -2.27 -104.49 46.28
CA THR A 212 -2.56 -105.55 45.27
C THR A 212 -1.26 -106.07 44.63
N GLY A 213 -1.23 -107.35 44.26
CA GLY A 213 -0.10 -108.06 43.64
C GLY A 213 -0.59 -109.37 43.00
N SER A 214 0.14 -109.89 42.00
CA SER A 214 -0.34 -110.92 41.06
C SER A 214 -0.38 -112.36 41.60
N THR A 215 -1.35 -113.14 41.10
CA THR A 215 -1.52 -114.58 41.37
C THR A 215 -1.22 -115.42 40.12
N MET A 216 -0.30 -116.39 40.20
CA MET A 216 -0.35 -117.65 39.43
C MET A 216 0.60 -118.71 40.03
N GLU A 217 0.06 -119.90 40.33
CA GLU A 217 0.62 -121.29 40.29
C GLU A 217 2.07 -121.63 40.72
N ASN A 218 2.38 -122.84 41.24
CA ASN A 218 1.62 -123.82 42.03
C ASN A 218 2.57 -124.89 42.66
N HIS A 219 2.10 -125.59 43.69
CA HIS A 219 2.59 -126.88 44.25
C HIS A 219 3.95 -126.99 44.99
N SER A 220 3.89 -127.84 46.03
CA SER A 220 4.95 -128.45 46.87
C SER A 220 5.72 -129.57 46.11
N PRO A 221 6.82 -130.18 46.64
CA PRO A 221 7.12 -130.37 48.08
C PRO A 221 8.55 -130.11 48.60
N MET A 222 8.57 -129.89 49.91
CA MET A 222 9.58 -130.21 50.93
C MET A 222 10.59 -131.32 50.57
N GLU A 223 11.88 -130.96 50.54
CA GLU A 223 13.04 -131.85 50.67
C GLU A 223 14.22 -131.07 51.31
N ASP A 224 15.29 -131.75 51.72
CA ASP A 224 16.20 -131.27 52.78
C ASP A 224 17.12 -130.07 52.45
N MET A 225 17.40 -129.27 53.48
CA MET A 225 18.11 -128.00 53.37
C MET A 225 19.64 -128.13 53.43
N ASP A 226 20.28 -128.09 52.27
CA ASP A 226 21.74 -128.10 52.16
C ASP A 226 22.38 -126.79 52.66
N SER A 227 23.35 -126.88 53.59
CA SER A 227 23.83 -125.73 54.38
C SER A 227 24.51 -124.64 53.55
N ASP A 228 25.21 -125.02 52.48
CA ASP A 228 25.90 -124.07 51.60
C ASP A 228 24.95 -123.36 50.63
N SER A 229 23.80 -123.97 50.32
CA SER A 229 22.73 -123.30 49.57
C SER A 229 22.15 -122.13 50.37
N ILE A 230 21.90 -122.32 51.67
CA ILE A 230 21.46 -121.24 52.58
C ILE A 230 22.49 -120.09 52.61
N LYS A 231 23.79 -120.40 52.70
CA LYS A 231 24.85 -119.38 52.71
C LYS A 231 24.89 -118.59 51.38
N SER A 232 24.70 -119.28 50.24
CA SER A 232 24.63 -118.62 48.92
C SER A 232 23.44 -117.65 48.83
N LEU A 233 22.28 -118.04 49.36
CA LEU A 233 21.09 -117.20 49.42
C LEU A 233 21.28 -116.03 50.39
N GLN A 234 21.88 -116.25 51.56
CA GLN A 234 22.16 -115.20 52.55
C GLN A 234 23.18 -114.17 52.03
N SER A 235 24.19 -114.61 51.25
CA SER A 235 25.11 -113.74 50.52
C SER A 235 24.36 -112.93 49.46
N SER A 236 23.54 -113.58 48.63
CA SER A 236 22.73 -112.95 47.57
C SER A 236 21.74 -111.93 48.14
N LEU A 237 21.10 -112.22 49.27
CA LEU A 237 20.18 -111.33 49.98
C LEU A 237 20.94 -110.12 50.58
N SER A 238 22.18 -110.32 51.03
CA SER A 238 23.05 -109.23 51.47
C SER A 238 23.51 -108.35 50.29
N GLN A 239 23.82 -108.93 49.13
CA GLN A 239 24.09 -108.18 47.89
C GLN A 239 22.86 -107.38 47.45
N LEU A 240 21.68 -108.01 47.35
CA LEU A 240 20.41 -107.33 47.01
C LEU A 240 20.03 -106.23 48.01
N LYS A 241 20.33 -106.40 49.30
CA LYS A 241 20.15 -105.35 50.32
C LYS A 241 21.07 -104.15 50.04
N ASN A 242 22.35 -104.41 49.75
CA ASN A 242 23.33 -103.37 49.43
C ASN A 242 23.00 -102.66 48.10
N GLU A 243 22.53 -103.40 47.09
CA GLU A 243 22.06 -102.84 45.83
C GLU A 243 20.78 -102.02 46.00
N LYS A 244 19.80 -102.48 46.77
CA LYS A 244 18.61 -101.69 47.14
C LYS A 244 19.01 -100.38 47.82
N GLU A 245 19.97 -100.40 48.74
CA GLU A 245 20.46 -99.20 49.41
C GLU A 245 21.22 -98.27 48.45
N LYS A 246 22.02 -98.82 47.54
CA LYS A 246 22.68 -98.07 46.46
C LYS A 246 21.66 -97.41 45.53
N ILE A 247 20.68 -98.16 45.01
CA ILE A 247 19.58 -97.67 44.17
C ILE A 247 18.78 -96.59 44.89
N HIS A 248 18.53 -96.73 46.19
CA HIS A 248 17.84 -95.69 46.97
C HIS A 248 18.68 -94.42 47.13
N LYS A 249 20.01 -94.54 47.30
CA LYS A 249 20.94 -93.40 47.30
C LYS A 249 21.05 -92.72 45.93
N ASP A 250 21.14 -93.51 44.85
CA ASP A 250 21.14 -93.01 43.46
C ASP A 250 19.82 -92.33 43.09
N PHE A 251 18.67 -92.90 43.47
CA PHE A 251 17.35 -92.27 43.34
C PHE A 251 17.27 -90.96 44.12
N THR A 252 17.78 -90.93 45.35
CA THR A 252 17.80 -89.72 46.19
C THR A 252 18.74 -88.65 45.63
N ARG A 253 19.83 -89.03 44.95
CA ARG A 253 20.69 -88.10 44.20
C ARG A 253 19.93 -87.56 42.99
N LEU A 254 19.41 -88.43 42.12
CA LEU A 254 18.66 -88.06 40.93
C LEU A 254 17.43 -87.16 41.25
N GLN A 255 16.78 -87.38 42.39
CA GLN A 255 15.67 -86.53 42.86
C GLN A 255 16.12 -85.15 43.36
N LYS A 256 17.39 -84.96 43.73
CA LYS A 256 18.00 -83.64 43.97
C LYS A 256 18.40 -83.01 42.65
N ASP A 257 19.09 -83.76 41.79
CA ASP A 257 19.55 -83.32 40.47
C ASP A 257 18.36 -82.79 39.62
N MET A 258 17.23 -83.50 39.63
CA MET A 258 15.98 -83.06 38.97
C MET A 258 15.30 -81.83 39.60
N ARG A 259 15.60 -81.48 40.86
CA ARG A 259 15.15 -80.21 41.47
C ARG A 259 16.09 -79.07 41.13
N LEU A 260 17.40 -79.35 41.05
CA LEU A 260 18.41 -78.38 40.62
C LEU A 260 18.18 -77.98 39.16
N LEU A 261 18.07 -78.95 38.25
CA LEU A 261 17.87 -78.69 36.81
C LEU A 261 16.58 -77.89 36.51
N ARG A 262 15.51 -78.12 37.29
CA ARG A 262 14.28 -77.30 37.20
C ARG A 262 14.50 -75.86 37.65
N LYS A 263 15.25 -75.67 38.74
CA LYS A 263 15.58 -74.33 39.25
C LYS A 263 16.51 -73.59 38.31
N GLU A 264 17.51 -74.27 37.75
CA GLU A 264 18.42 -73.72 36.73
C GLU A 264 17.61 -73.28 35.50
N HIS A 265 16.77 -74.15 34.93
CA HIS A 265 15.92 -73.80 33.80
C HIS A 265 14.96 -72.63 34.07
N GLU A 266 14.39 -72.53 35.28
CA GLU A 266 13.53 -71.41 35.66
C GLU A 266 14.32 -70.10 35.86
N GLN A 267 15.58 -70.18 36.29
CA GLN A 267 16.51 -69.03 36.31
C GLN A 267 16.93 -68.62 34.89
N ASP A 268 17.19 -69.56 33.98
CA ASP A 268 17.52 -69.29 32.57
C ASP A 268 16.34 -68.61 31.85
N LEU A 269 15.11 -69.05 32.11
CA LEU A 269 13.89 -68.45 31.57
C LEU A 269 13.70 -67.01 32.07
N GLU A 270 13.89 -66.75 33.37
CA GLU A 270 13.80 -65.40 33.93
C GLU A 270 14.94 -64.50 33.43
N TYR A 271 16.14 -65.05 33.20
CA TYR A 271 17.28 -64.35 32.60
C TYR A 271 17.02 -63.94 31.14
N MET A 272 16.65 -64.89 30.27
CA MET A 272 16.32 -64.59 28.86
C MET A 272 15.15 -63.59 28.75
N LYS A 273 14.14 -63.72 29.60
CA LYS A 273 13.01 -62.78 29.68
C LYS A 273 13.46 -61.38 30.10
N LYS A 274 14.43 -61.26 31.00
CA LYS A 274 15.03 -59.98 31.40
C LYS A 274 15.87 -59.36 30.29
N GLU A 275 16.73 -60.13 29.63
CA GLU A 275 17.50 -59.64 28.46
C GLU A 275 16.57 -59.16 27.33
N LEU A 276 15.53 -59.92 26.98
CA LEU A 276 14.59 -59.56 25.93
C LEU A 276 13.78 -58.30 26.27
N MET A 277 13.41 -58.11 27.55
CA MET A 277 12.80 -56.86 28.03
C MET A 277 13.76 -55.67 27.94
N GLU A 278 15.02 -55.83 28.36
CA GLU A 278 16.03 -54.77 28.29
C GLU A 278 16.39 -54.40 26.84
N GLU A 279 16.44 -55.38 25.93
CA GLU A 279 16.72 -55.13 24.52
C GLU A 279 15.57 -54.39 23.83
N ASN A 280 14.32 -54.74 24.16
CA ASN A 280 13.13 -54.03 23.69
C ASN A 280 13.06 -52.59 24.25
N GLU A 281 13.43 -52.37 25.51
CA GLU A 281 13.52 -51.02 26.10
C GLU A 281 14.61 -50.18 25.40
N LYS A 282 15.79 -50.75 25.11
CA LYS A 282 16.84 -50.10 24.31
C LYS A 282 16.34 -49.75 22.90
N GLN A 283 15.64 -50.67 22.23
CA GLN A 283 15.12 -50.44 20.88
C GLN A 283 14.08 -49.32 20.86
N LEU A 284 13.08 -49.36 21.75
CA LEU A 284 12.06 -48.30 21.88
C LEU A 284 12.68 -46.94 22.15
N LYS A 285 13.73 -46.88 22.97
CA LYS A 285 14.46 -45.64 23.27
C LYS A 285 15.19 -45.09 22.03
N LEU A 286 15.84 -45.95 21.26
CA LEU A 286 16.54 -45.55 20.02
C LEU A 286 15.56 -45.10 18.93
N GLU A 287 14.41 -45.78 18.78
CA GLU A 287 13.36 -45.37 17.84
C GLU A 287 12.76 -44.00 18.22
N LEU A 288 12.52 -43.75 19.52
CA LEU A 288 12.08 -42.43 19.99
C LEU A 288 13.12 -41.33 19.71
N GLU A 289 14.41 -41.60 19.92
CA GLU A 289 15.49 -40.64 19.70
C GLU A 289 15.68 -40.32 18.20
N ASP A 290 15.59 -41.33 17.32
CA ASP A 290 15.59 -41.15 15.86
C ASP A 290 14.37 -40.36 15.36
N ILE A 291 13.15 -40.68 15.84
CA ILE A 291 11.93 -39.92 15.52
C ILE A 291 12.04 -38.47 16.01
N GLN A 292 12.57 -38.24 17.22
CA GLN A 292 12.80 -36.91 17.75
C GLN A 292 13.84 -36.13 16.92
N MET A 293 14.90 -36.79 16.44
CA MET A 293 15.90 -36.19 15.55
C MET A 293 15.32 -35.85 14.16
N LYS A 294 14.45 -36.70 13.61
CA LYS A 294 13.69 -36.45 12.37
C LYS A 294 12.72 -35.28 12.50
N HIS A 295 11.95 -35.20 13.59
CA HIS A 295 11.08 -34.04 13.85
C HIS A 295 11.90 -32.75 14.03
N ASN A 296 13.02 -32.81 14.78
CA ASN A 296 13.91 -31.66 14.97
C ASN A 296 14.56 -31.17 13.67
N SER A 297 14.88 -32.05 12.72
CA SER A 297 15.41 -31.64 11.41
C SER A 297 14.32 -31.06 10.51
N ALA A 298 13.14 -31.67 10.46
CA ALA A 298 11.99 -31.16 9.71
C ALA A 298 11.55 -29.76 10.18
N ILE A 299 11.45 -29.53 11.51
CA ILE A 299 11.12 -28.21 12.08
C ILE A 299 12.19 -27.16 11.72
N LYS A 300 13.48 -27.53 11.76
CA LYS A 300 14.58 -26.65 11.34
C LYS A 300 14.56 -26.35 9.84
N GLN A 301 14.13 -27.29 9.00
CA GLN A 301 13.94 -27.06 7.57
C GLN A 301 12.77 -26.09 7.32
N LEU A 302 11.60 -26.35 7.92
CA LEU A 302 10.41 -25.49 7.78
C LEU A 302 10.68 -24.05 8.22
N MET A 303 11.40 -23.83 9.34
CA MET A 303 11.78 -22.47 9.75
C MET A 303 12.73 -21.78 8.74
N ARG A 304 13.69 -22.50 8.16
CA ARG A 304 14.58 -21.94 7.12
C ARG A 304 13.81 -21.60 5.85
N GLU A 305 12.90 -22.47 5.44
CA GLU A 305 12.11 -22.30 4.23
C GLU A 305 11.09 -21.18 4.37
N PHE A 306 10.40 -21.08 5.52
CA PHE A 306 9.55 -19.93 5.86
C PHE A 306 10.34 -18.61 5.85
N ASN A 307 11.48 -18.54 6.54
CA ASN A 307 12.30 -17.33 6.57
C ASN A 307 12.82 -16.95 5.17
N THR A 308 13.15 -17.94 4.34
CA THR A 308 13.57 -17.69 2.94
C THR A 308 12.40 -17.18 2.08
N GLN A 309 11.20 -17.76 2.22
CA GLN A 309 10.00 -17.28 1.53
C GLN A 309 9.59 -15.88 1.97
N GLN A 310 9.71 -15.56 3.27
CA GLN A 310 9.48 -14.22 3.79
C GLN A 310 10.48 -13.22 3.18
N ALA A 311 11.78 -13.51 3.23
CA ALA A 311 12.80 -12.63 2.66
C ALA A 311 12.60 -12.41 1.15
N MET A 312 12.25 -13.46 0.39
CA MET A 312 11.90 -13.31 -1.03
C MET A 312 10.68 -12.39 -1.21
N LYS A 313 9.61 -12.57 -0.44
CA LYS A 313 8.42 -11.72 -0.53
C LYS A 313 8.65 -10.27 -0.10
N GLU A 314 9.52 -10.05 0.88
CA GLU A 314 9.98 -8.71 1.25
C GLU A 314 10.73 -8.07 0.06
N THR A 315 11.69 -8.76 -0.57
CA THR A 315 12.40 -8.23 -1.74
C THR A 315 11.52 -8.02 -2.98
N GLU A 316 10.52 -8.87 -3.19
CA GLU A 316 9.54 -8.76 -4.28
C GLU A 316 8.67 -7.50 -4.12
N LEU A 317 8.17 -7.26 -2.90
CA LEU A 317 7.39 -6.06 -2.57
C LEU A 317 8.26 -4.80 -2.66
N ASP A 318 9.49 -4.84 -2.14
CA ASP A 318 10.47 -3.76 -2.25
C ASP A 318 10.75 -3.38 -3.71
N SER A 319 10.83 -4.38 -4.61
CA SER A 319 11.04 -4.16 -6.04
C SER A 319 9.80 -3.55 -6.70
N ALA A 320 8.61 -4.08 -6.41
CA ALA A 320 7.35 -3.55 -6.95
C ALA A 320 7.08 -2.10 -6.49
N VAL A 321 7.41 -1.76 -5.25
CA VAL A 321 7.31 -0.38 -4.73
C VAL A 321 8.31 0.55 -5.43
N LYS A 322 9.56 0.10 -5.68
CA LYS A 322 10.55 0.89 -6.44
C LYS A 322 10.09 1.14 -7.88
N GLU A 323 9.60 0.12 -8.56
CA GLU A 323 9.08 0.22 -9.93
C GLU A 323 7.86 1.17 -10.01
N ALA A 324 6.96 1.13 -9.01
CA ALA A 324 5.83 2.03 -8.93
C ALA A 324 6.25 3.50 -8.69
N ILE A 325 7.27 3.73 -7.85
CA ILE A 325 7.85 5.07 -7.62
C ILE A 325 8.53 5.59 -8.88
N GLU A 326 9.32 4.77 -9.58
CA GLU A 326 9.99 5.14 -10.83
C GLU A 326 8.97 5.50 -11.93
N LYS A 327 7.91 4.71 -12.08
CA LYS A 327 6.79 5.01 -13.00
C LYS A 327 6.07 6.31 -12.65
N ALA A 328 5.84 6.59 -11.37
CA ALA A 328 5.25 7.86 -10.93
C ALA A 328 6.18 9.04 -11.25
N GLN A 329 7.48 8.91 -10.97
CA GLN A 329 8.49 9.94 -11.27
C GLN A 329 8.62 10.24 -12.77
N ILE A 330 8.54 9.22 -13.64
CA ILE A 330 8.53 9.42 -15.10
C ILE A 330 7.34 10.32 -15.48
N VAL A 331 6.12 9.96 -15.06
CA VAL A 331 4.90 10.74 -15.35
C VAL A 331 4.97 12.17 -14.77
N GLU A 332 5.54 12.36 -13.57
CA GLU A 332 5.80 13.68 -13.01
C GLU A 332 6.77 14.49 -13.89
N THR A 333 7.88 13.88 -14.37
CA THR A 333 8.84 14.59 -15.23
C THR A 333 8.29 14.95 -16.61
N GLU A 334 7.48 14.08 -17.22
CA GLU A 334 6.78 14.36 -18.48
C GLU A 334 5.79 15.51 -18.31
N LEU A 335 4.97 15.47 -17.25
CA LEU A 335 4.01 16.53 -16.93
C LEU A 335 4.71 17.88 -16.65
N ILE A 336 5.88 17.86 -16.00
CA ILE A 336 6.71 19.06 -15.79
C ILE A 336 7.32 19.57 -17.10
N SER A 337 7.72 18.69 -18.04
CA SER A 337 8.20 19.14 -19.36
C SER A 337 7.08 19.78 -20.17
N ASN A 338 5.91 19.13 -20.24
CA ASN A 338 4.75 19.64 -20.98
C ASN A 338 4.34 21.04 -20.50
N HIS A 339 4.14 21.22 -19.18
CA HIS A 339 3.83 22.55 -18.62
C HIS A 339 4.97 23.57 -18.86
N ARG A 340 6.23 23.15 -18.80
CA ARG A 340 7.39 24.04 -19.10
C ARG A 340 7.40 24.48 -20.57
N GLU A 341 7.00 23.61 -21.48
CA GLU A 341 6.90 23.87 -22.92
C GLU A 341 5.70 24.77 -23.24
N GLU A 342 4.52 24.52 -22.65
CA GLU A 342 3.36 25.41 -22.71
C GLU A 342 3.69 26.82 -22.20
N ILE A 343 4.32 26.92 -21.02
CA ILE A 343 4.78 28.21 -20.46
C ILE A 343 5.80 28.89 -21.38
N SER A 344 6.65 28.12 -22.07
CA SER A 344 7.60 28.64 -23.07
C SER A 344 6.89 29.18 -24.31
N GLN A 345 5.88 28.48 -24.82
CA GLN A 345 5.05 28.92 -25.95
C GLN A 345 4.25 30.18 -25.60
N LEU A 346 3.58 30.20 -24.44
CA LEU A 346 2.82 31.36 -23.97
C LEU A 346 3.71 32.59 -23.76
N ARG A 347 4.92 32.42 -23.19
CA ARG A 347 5.90 33.53 -23.06
C ARG A 347 6.35 34.09 -24.41
N LYS A 348 6.57 33.24 -25.42
CA LYS A 348 6.89 33.71 -26.78
C LYS A 348 5.72 34.49 -27.40
N LEU A 349 4.49 34.01 -27.23
CA LEU A 349 3.29 34.69 -27.73
C LEU A 349 3.06 36.04 -27.04
N ILE A 350 3.28 36.12 -25.72
CA ILE A 350 3.23 37.38 -24.96
C ILE A 350 4.28 38.36 -25.50
N ALA A 351 5.55 37.96 -25.61
CA ALA A 351 6.61 38.82 -26.14
C ALA A 351 6.31 39.32 -27.56
N GLN A 352 5.79 38.44 -28.45
CA GLN A 352 5.38 38.85 -29.80
C GLN A 352 4.23 39.87 -29.78
N LYS A 353 3.27 39.75 -28.86
CA LYS A 353 2.16 40.71 -28.71
C LYS A 353 2.60 42.02 -28.05
N GLU A 354 3.58 41.97 -27.15
CA GLU A 354 4.25 43.16 -26.62
C GLU A 354 4.99 43.90 -27.74
N GLU A 355 5.75 43.20 -28.60
CA GLU A 355 6.38 43.82 -29.77
C GLU A 355 5.35 44.41 -30.76
N ASP A 356 4.27 43.69 -31.08
CA ASP A 356 3.20 44.19 -31.96
C ASP A 356 2.56 45.46 -31.40
N LEU A 357 2.36 45.51 -30.08
CA LEU A 357 1.84 46.69 -29.38
C LEU A 357 2.84 47.85 -29.41
N HIS A 358 4.12 47.62 -29.14
CA HIS A 358 5.16 48.67 -29.26
C HIS A 358 5.23 49.21 -30.71
N ARG A 359 5.24 48.34 -31.72
CA ARG A 359 5.18 48.71 -33.15
C ARG A 359 3.91 49.49 -33.53
N MET A 360 2.82 49.36 -32.77
CA MET A 360 1.59 50.14 -32.96
C MET A 360 1.66 51.50 -32.25
N VAL A 361 2.11 51.52 -30.99
CA VAL A 361 2.29 52.73 -30.18
C VAL A 361 3.26 53.69 -30.85
N GLU A 362 4.41 53.20 -31.33
CA GLU A 362 5.42 54.01 -32.03
C GLU A 362 4.83 54.70 -33.28
N LYS A 363 4.01 54.00 -34.07
CA LYS A 363 3.33 54.59 -35.23
C LYS A 363 2.34 55.69 -34.84
N TYR A 364 1.58 55.49 -33.76
CA TYR A 364 0.69 56.54 -33.25
C TYR A 364 1.46 57.74 -32.73
N GLU A 365 2.58 57.53 -32.02
CA GLU A 365 3.45 58.62 -31.57
C GLU A 365 4.04 59.39 -32.76
N GLN A 366 4.61 58.71 -33.77
CA GLN A 366 5.11 59.34 -34.99
C GLN A 366 4.02 60.20 -35.69
N VAL A 367 2.79 59.72 -35.78
CA VAL A 367 1.65 60.49 -36.33
C VAL A 367 1.32 61.71 -35.47
N ILE A 368 1.31 61.58 -34.14
CA ILE A 368 1.06 62.69 -33.21
C ILE A 368 2.17 63.75 -33.33
N GLN A 369 3.45 63.34 -33.35
CA GLN A 369 4.59 64.23 -33.51
C GLN A 369 4.54 64.97 -34.87
N ALA A 370 4.18 64.28 -35.96
CA ALA A 370 3.99 64.91 -37.27
C ALA A 370 2.85 65.95 -37.26
N GLN A 371 1.74 65.67 -36.57
CA GLN A 371 0.65 66.66 -36.39
C GLN A 371 1.06 67.85 -35.52
N LEU A 372 1.83 67.62 -34.45
CA LEU A 372 2.36 68.69 -33.58
C LEU A 372 3.33 69.59 -34.34
N ALA A 373 4.24 69.00 -35.14
CA ALA A 373 5.14 69.74 -36.02
C ALA A 373 4.35 70.61 -37.02
N LYS A 374 3.36 70.02 -37.72
CA LYS A 374 2.50 70.75 -38.68
C LYS A 374 1.68 71.87 -38.03
N LYS A 375 1.17 71.68 -36.81
CA LYS A 375 0.50 72.74 -36.04
C LYS A 375 1.49 73.85 -35.64
N THR A 376 2.72 73.48 -35.30
CA THR A 376 3.77 74.43 -34.89
C THR A 376 4.25 75.30 -36.06
N THR A 377 4.41 74.75 -37.27
CA THR A 377 4.77 75.53 -38.47
C THR A 377 3.65 76.47 -38.90
N LEU A 378 2.39 75.99 -38.94
CA LEU A 378 1.24 76.86 -39.25
C LEU A 378 1.09 78.00 -38.24
N LEU A 379 1.41 77.75 -36.96
CA LEU A 379 1.37 78.75 -35.90
C LEU A 379 2.54 79.75 -35.99
N SER A 380 3.73 79.34 -36.44
CA SER A 380 4.83 80.28 -36.69
C SER A 380 4.58 81.14 -37.94
N GLU A 381 4.02 80.56 -39.01
CA GLU A 381 3.54 81.32 -40.17
C GLU A 381 2.47 82.35 -39.80
N ALA A 382 1.50 81.97 -38.96
CA ALA A 382 0.45 82.86 -38.49
C ALA A 382 1.03 84.04 -37.69
N ARG A 383 2.00 83.78 -36.80
CA ARG A 383 2.73 84.82 -36.05
C ARG A 383 3.54 85.75 -36.96
N LEU A 384 4.20 85.24 -38.00
CA LEU A 384 4.91 86.08 -38.99
C LEU A 384 3.94 86.95 -39.80
N LYS A 385 2.78 86.41 -40.19
CA LYS A 385 1.71 87.17 -40.85
C LYS A 385 1.16 88.25 -39.91
N GLU A 386 0.90 87.93 -38.63
CA GLU A 386 0.48 88.87 -37.58
C GLU A 386 1.51 89.99 -37.37
N GLN A 387 2.80 89.66 -37.24
CA GLN A 387 3.87 90.65 -37.13
C GLN A 387 3.89 91.58 -38.34
N GLY A 388 3.77 91.05 -39.56
CA GLY A 388 3.66 91.86 -40.78
C GLY A 388 2.43 92.77 -40.80
N PHE A 389 1.29 92.34 -40.24
CA PHE A 389 0.12 93.22 -40.04
C PHE A 389 0.39 94.28 -38.96
N LYS A 390 1.00 93.91 -37.83
CA LYS A 390 1.37 94.81 -36.73
C LYS A 390 2.37 95.87 -37.16
N GLU A 391 3.31 95.54 -38.04
CA GLU A 391 4.24 96.48 -38.66
C GLU A 391 3.53 97.41 -39.66
N ARG A 392 2.66 96.89 -40.54
CA ARG A 392 1.82 97.72 -41.42
C ARG A 392 0.93 98.70 -40.63
N VAL A 393 0.33 98.23 -39.54
CA VAL A 393 -0.47 99.04 -38.60
C VAL A 393 0.40 100.01 -37.82
N SER A 394 1.64 99.66 -37.45
CA SER A 394 2.60 100.57 -36.81
C SER A 394 3.11 101.65 -37.75
N VAL A 395 3.34 101.35 -39.04
CA VAL A 395 3.67 102.35 -40.07
C VAL A 395 2.48 103.28 -40.29
N ARG A 396 1.27 102.75 -40.52
CA ARG A 396 0.05 103.59 -40.64
C ARG A 396 -0.23 104.38 -39.36
N GLY A 397 -0.05 103.80 -38.18
CA GLY A 397 -0.25 104.44 -36.89
C GLY A 397 0.78 105.54 -36.61
N ARG A 398 2.04 105.37 -37.04
CA ARG A 398 3.04 106.45 -37.03
C ARG A 398 2.71 107.54 -38.03
N MET A 399 2.16 107.21 -39.21
CA MET A 399 1.71 108.17 -40.21
C MET A 399 0.47 108.96 -39.73
N LEU A 400 -0.53 108.31 -39.14
CA LEU A 400 -1.65 108.96 -38.49
C LEU A 400 -1.21 109.77 -37.26
N LYS A 401 -0.25 109.30 -36.47
CA LYS A 401 0.31 110.09 -35.36
C LYS A 401 1.09 111.30 -35.85
N TRP A 402 1.75 111.23 -37.01
CA TRP A 402 2.34 112.38 -37.69
C TRP A 402 1.27 113.40 -38.14
N LEU A 403 0.12 112.91 -38.62
CA LEU A 403 -1.03 113.74 -39.00
C LEU A 403 -1.75 114.35 -37.78
N PHE A 404 -1.80 113.62 -36.66
CA PHE A 404 -2.43 114.04 -35.41
C PHE A 404 -1.51 114.90 -34.53
N LEU A 405 -0.20 114.88 -34.75
CA LEU A 405 0.78 115.76 -34.10
C LEU A 405 0.64 117.26 -34.46
N LEU A 406 -0.39 117.61 -35.24
CA LEU A 406 -0.81 118.99 -35.46
C LEU A 406 -1.92 119.48 -34.52
N ASP A 407 -2.49 118.63 -33.64
CA ASP A 407 -3.49 119.08 -32.67
C ASP A 407 -3.40 118.41 -31.28
N SER A 408 -3.12 119.27 -30.29
CA SER A 408 -3.53 119.26 -28.87
C SER A 408 -3.62 117.96 -28.04
N THR A 409 -2.65 117.86 -27.11
CA THR A 409 -2.88 117.76 -25.64
C THR A 409 -3.41 116.46 -25.01
N ASP A 410 -2.68 116.00 -23.98
CA ASP A 410 -2.96 114.89 -23.06
C ASP A 410 -4.05 115.27 -22.02
N PRO A 411 -4.79 114.32 -21.41
CA PRO A 411 -4.27 113.74 -20.17
C PRO A 411 -4.51 112.22 -19.99
N GLY A 412 -3.64 111.59 -19.20
CA GLY A 412 -3.77 110.18 -18.81
C GLY A 412 -4.98 109.83 -17.94
N PHE A 413 -5.22 108.52 -17.80
CA PHE A 413 -6.27 107.93 -16.96
C PHE A 413 -5.69 106.77 -16.15
N ASP A 414 -5.65 106.91 -14.82
CA ASP A 414 -5.19 105.85 -13.92
C ASP A 414 -6.13 104.65 -13.93
N SER A 415 -5.57 103.45 -14.01
CA SER A 415 -6.30 102.17 -13.95
C SER A 415 -5.75 101.28 -12.84
N THR A 416 -5.75 101.82 -11.62
CA THR A 416 -5.21 101.17 -10.40
C THR A 416 -6.02 99.97 -9.91
N ASP A 417 -7.20 99.70 -10.47
CA ASP A 417 -8.07 98.56 -10.11
C ASP A 417 -7.67 97.23 -10.78
N VAL A 418 -7.02 97.27 -11.96
CA VAL A 418 -6.76 96.09 -12.80
C VAL A 418 -5.79 95.09 -12.15
N LEU A 419 -4.96 95.53 -11.20
CA LEU A 419 -3.98 94.68 -10.54
C LEU A 419 -4.60 93.70 -9.53
N SER A 420 -5.71 94.09 -8.90
CA SER A 420 -6.43 93.26 -7.91
C SER A 420 -7.10 92.06 -8.58
N GLU A 421 -7.87 92.31 -9.65
CA GLU A 421 -8.57 91.27 -10.41
C GLU A 421 -7.59 90.27 -11.05
N ALA A 422 -6.45 90.75 -11.55
CA ALA A 422 -5.38 89.89 -12.05
C ALA A 422 -4.82 88.93 -10.98
N THR A 423 -4.65 89.43 -9.75
CA THR A 423 -4.11 88.66 -8.61
C THR A 423 -5.12 87.62 -8.12
N GLU A 424 -6.39 87.98 -7.98
CA GLU A 424 -7.47 87.03 -7.63
C GLU A 424 -7.62 85.93 -8.69
N MET A 425 -7.54 86.29 -9.98
CA MET A 425 -7.64 85.33 -11.09
C MET A 425 -6.41 84.42 -11.24
N GLU A 426 -5.22 84.84 -10.83
CA GLU A 426 -4.05 83.95 -10.74
C GLU A 426 -4.18 82.96 -9.57
N TYR A 427 -4.55 83.44 -8.38
CA TYR A 427 -4.77 82.58 -7.22
C TYR A 427 -5.91 81.57 -7.45
N LEU A 428 -7.04 82.00 -8.03
CA LEU A 428 -8.15 81.10 -8.38
C LEU A 428 -7.73 80.01 -9.37
N ARG A 429 -6.92 80.33 -10.40
CA ARG A 429 -6.36 79.33 -11.32
C ARG A 429 -5.51 78.29 -10.60
N LYS A 430 -4.72 78.71 -9.61
CA LYS A 430 -3.92 77.79 -8.77
C LYS A 430 -4.82 76.86 -7.93
N VAL A 431 -5.82 77.39 -7.24
CA VAL A 431 -6.74 76.59 -6.41
C VAL A 431 -7.57 75.60 -7.25
N LEU A 432 -8.04 76.04 -8.44
CA LEU A 432 -8.73 75.15 -9.39
C LEU A 432 -7.81 74.02 -9.89
N PHE A 433 -6.55 74.30 -10.17
CA PHE A 433 -5.58 73.27 -10.56
C PHE A 433 -5.36 72.24 -9.45
N GLU A 434 -5.14 72.66 -8.20
CA GLU A 434 -4.98 71.74 -7.06
C GLU A 434 -6.22 70.84 -6.88
N TYR A 435 -7.42 71.43 -6.96
CA TYR A 435 -8.69 70.70 -6.89
C TYR A 435 -8.86 69.68 -8.04
N MET A 436 -8.56 70.08 -9.28
CA MET A 436 -8.63 69.19 -10.45
C MET A 436 -7.57 68.08 -10.43
N MET A 437 -6.42 68.32 -9.81
CA MET A 437 -5.37 67.32 -9.57
C MET A 437 -5.64 66.44 -8.33
N GLY A 438 -6.82 66.56 -7.71
CA GLY A 438 -7.25 65.71 -6.59
C GLY A 438 -6.59 66.02 -5.24
N ARG A 439 -5.90 67.16 -5.09
CA ARG A 439 -5.18 67.52 -3.86
C ARG A 439 -6.04 68.40 -2.97
N GLU A 440 -6.10 68.04 -1.68
CA GLU A 440 -6.86 68.73 -0.63
C GLU A 440 -8.29 69.14 -1.04
N THR A 441 -9.02 68.30 -1.79
CA THR A 441 -10.19 68.76 -2.56
C THR A 441 -11.27 69.41 -1.71
N LYS A 442 -11.51 68.91 -0.49
CA LYS A 442 -12.43 69.52 0.51
C LYS A 442 -12.00 70.93 0.96
N THR A 443 -10.69 71.19 1.09
CA THR A 443 -10.15 72.51 1.42
C THR A 443 -10.23 73.44 0.20
N MET A 444 -9.77 72.97 -0.96
CA MET A 444 -9.81 73.75 -2.20
C MET A 444 -11.25 74.11 -2.61
N ALA A 445 -12.22 73.19 -2.45
CA ALA A 445 -13.64 73.45 -2.69
C ALA A 445 -14.17 74.61 -1.83
N LYS A 446 -13.83 74.66 -0.53
CA LYS A 446 -14.21 75.78 0.35
C LYS A 446 -13.64 77.11 -0.11
N VAL A 447 -12.38 77.12 -0.56
CA VAL A 447 -11.73 78.32 -1.10
C VAL A 447 -12.42 78.77 -2.40
N ILE A 448 -12.69 77.85 -3.33
CA ILE A 448 -13.38 78.13 -4.61
C ILE A 448 -14.78 78.73 -4.36
N THR A 449 -15.61 78.10 -3.53
CA THR A 449 -16.97 78.59 -3.25
C THR A 449 -16.97 79.94 -2.54
N SER A 450 -15.94 80.22 -1.72
CA SER A 450 -15.80 81.50 -1.00
C SER A 450 -15.34 82.62 -1.94
N MET A 451 -14.33 82.39 -2.77
CA MET A 451 -13.81 83.38 -3.73
C MET A 451 -14.83 83.72 -4.81
N LEU A 452 -15.49 82.71 -5.38
CA LEU A 452 -16.55 82.89 -6.38
C LEU A 452 -17.89 83.29 -5.78
N LYS A 453 -17.96 83.55 -4.46
CA LYS A 453 -19.13 84.07 -3.73
C LYS A 453 -20.41 83.27 -4.03
N PHE A 454 -20.28 81.94 -4.01
CA PHE A 454 -21.40 81.02 -4.28
C PHE A 454 -22.55 81.25 -3.29
N PRO A 455 -23.83 81.14 -3.73
CA PRO A 455 -24.96 81.10 -2.81
C PRO A 455 -24.78 79.99 -1.76
N PRO A 456 -25.17 80.20 -0.49
CA PRO A 456 -24.90 79.25 0.59
C PRO A 456 -25.44 77.85 0.28
N ASP A 457 -26.65 77.74 -0.26
CA ASP A 457 -27.28 76.48 -0.68
C ASP A 457 -26.43 75.71 -1.71
N GLN A 458 -25.76 76.42 -2.63
CA GLN A 458 -24.90 75.81 -3.65
C GLN A 458 -23.53 75.46 -3.06
N ALA A 459 -22.96 76.33 -2.24
CA ALA A 459 -21.69 76.09 -1.55
C ALA A 459 -21.78 74.85 -0.64
N GLN A 460 -22.83 74.75 0.17
CA GLN A 460 -23.07 73.60 1.03
C GLN A 460 -23.27 72.31 0.22
N LYS A 461 -24.08 72.34 -0.85
CA LYS A 461 -24.30 71.17 -1.73
C LYS A 461 -23.04 70.69 -2.45
N VAL A 462 -22.08 71.59 -2.74
CA VAL A 462 -20.74 71.22 -3.24
C VAL A 462 -19.93 70.51 -2.15
N LEU A 463 -19.94 71.02 -0.92
CA LEU A 463 -19.18 70.45 0.19
C LEU A 463 -19.73 69.09 0.65
N GLU A 464 -21.05 68.93 0.73
CA GLU A 464 -21.72 67.64 1.02
C GLU A 464 -21.35 66.57 -0.03
N LYS A 465 -21.24 66.96 -1.30
CA LYS A 465 -20.83 66.05 -2.37
C LYS A 465 -19.35 65.67 -2.28
N GLU A 466 -18.48 66.56 -1.82
CA GLU A 466 -17.06 66.27 -1.63
C GLU A 466 -16.81 65.35 -0.41
N ASP A 467 -17.56 65.57 0.67
CA ASP A 467 -17.55 64.70 1.86
C ASP A 467 -18.08 63.29 1.54
N SER A 468 -19.07 63.20 0.65
CA SER A 468 -19.59 61.93 0.13
C SER A 468 -18.51 61.14 -0.65
N LYS A 469 -17.66 61.81 -1.46
CA LYS A 469 -16.54 61.14 -2.14
C LYS A 469 -15.52 60.58 -1.15
N MET A 470 -15.16 61.39 -0.14
CA MET A 470 -14.13 61.03 0.85
C MET A 470 -14.50 59.75 1.62
N THR A 471 -15.79 59.58 1.91
CA THR A 471 -16.35 58.36 2.52
C THR A 471 -16.18 57.13 1.61
N VAL A 472 -16.42 57.27 0.30
CA VAL A 472 -16.29 56.15 -0.65
C VAL A 472 -14.83 55.73 -0.85
N SER A 473 -13.89 56.68 -0.90
CA SER A 473 -12.46 56.35 -1.00
C SER A 473 -11.96 55.56 0.21
N PHE A 474 -12.43 55.86 1.42
CA PHE A 474 -12.05 55.14 2.64
C PHE A 474 -12.56 53.69 2.69
N ILE A 475 -13.64 53.37 1.97
CA ILE A 475 -14.22 52.02 1.89
C ILE A 475 -13.45 51.13 0.90
N PHE A 476 -12.70 51.71 -0.05
CA PHE A 476 -11.94 51.00 -1.08
C PHE A 476 -10.45 50.79 -0.74
N THR A 477 -10.04 50.98 0.52
CA THR A 477 -8.63 50.85 0.97
C THR A 477 -8.48 49.94 2.22
N CYS A 478 -9.33 48.92 2.33
CA CYS A 478 -9.26 47.83 3.31
C CYS A 478 -9.29 46.48 2.59
#